data_AF-A0A2M8N8V6-F1
#
_entry.id   AF-A0A2M8N8V6-F1
#
_cell.length_a   1.000
_cell.length_b   1.000
_cell.length_c   1.000
_cell.angle_alpha   90.00
_cell.angle_beta   90.00
_cell.angle_gamma   90.00
#
_symmetry.space_group_name_H-M   'P 1'
#
loop_
_entity.id
_entity.type
_entity.pdbx_description
1 polymer ?
#
loop_
_entity_poly.entity_id
_entity_poly.type
_entity_poly.pdbx_seq_one_letter_code
_entity_poly.pdbx_strand_id
1 'polypeptide(L)'
;MSNNLFDKLNVLLRSKVGGLLDGKLPSVRRGSQDDVQTLRKRINEAVDYEKQLQQQIKALIAEREDLDRRADDAVQKNNEAMAKHFIARIQRLDQRIEMMQAELRSHEQVAQELIDSVNRLDAAVADNTYASQTDEPQQVEQNPAKTFATQATDRFQQVFHNAQQKITDLSDKIKSRQDESRTILEDADDLPNEVDQAKIDDDLAARRNRLSR
;
A
#
# COMPACT_ATOMS: atom_id res chain seq x y z
N MET A 1 8.80 -27.17 -9.95
CA MET A 1 7.69 -27.92 -9.30
C MET A 1 7.50 -27.41 -7.89
N SER A 2 6.61 -26.45 -7.64
CA SER A 2 6.34 -25.93 -6.29
C SER A 2 5.23 -24.88 -6.30
N ASN A 3 3.97 -25.25 -6.55
CA ASN A 3 2.79 -24.39 -6.31
C ASN A 3 1.63 -25.11 -5.57
N ASN A 4 1.83 -26.36 -5.15
CA ASN A 4 0.75 -27.18 -4.59
C ASN A 4 0.48 -26.96 -3.09
N LEU A 5 1.18 -26.04 -2.42
CA LEU A 5 1.02 -25.82 -0.97
C LEU A 5 -0.01 -24.72 -0.66
N PHE A 6 0.02 -23.62 -1.41
CA PHE A 6 -0.88 -22.49 -1.22
C PHE A 6 -2.30 -22.80 -1.74
N ASP A 7 -2.43 -23.51 -2.86
CA ASP A 7 -3.74 -23.96 -3.35
C ASP A 7 -4.40 -24.97 -2.40
N LYS A 8 -3.61 -25.87 -1.78
CA LYS A 8 -4.12 -26.81 -0.79
C LYS A 8 -4.53 -26.13 0.52
N LEU A 9 -3.85 -25.05 0.90
CA LEU A 9 -4.24 -24.19 2.03
C LEU A 9 -5.54 -23.42 1.74
N ASN A 10 -5.70 -22.91 0.51
CA ASN A 10 -6.90 -22.21 0.09
C ASN A 10 -8.11 -23.19 0.01
N VAL A 11 -7.89 -24.44 -0.43
CA VAL A 11 -8.90 -25.50 -0.41
C VAL A 11 -9.24 -25.94 1.02
N LEU A 12 -8.28 -26.02 1.94
CA LEU A 12 -8.50 -26.35 3.36
C LEU A 12 -9.24 -25.24 4.13
N LEU A 13 -9.03 -23.97 3.76
CA LEU A 13 -9.78 -22.84 4.28
C LEU A 13 -11.21 -22.82 3.74
N ARG A 14 -11.39 -23.14 2.46
CA ARG A 14 -12.72 -23.22 1.82
C ARG A 14 -13.54 -24.43 2.30
N SER A 15 -12.91 -25.54 2.66
CA SER A 15 -13.61 -26.72 3.18
C SER A 15 -14.03 -26.58 4.65
N LYS A 16 -13.40 -25.70 5.44
CA LYS A 16 -13.81 -25.43 6.83
C LYS A 16 -15.12 -24.64 6.96
N VAL A 17 -15.58 -24.00 5.88
CA VAL A 17 -16.86 -23.27 5.84
C VAL A 17 -18.05 -24.24 5.69
N GLY A 18 -17.83 -25.47 5.23
CA GLY A 18 -18.89 -26.48 5.07
C GLY A 18 -19.24 -27.31 6.31
N GLY A 19 -18.50 -27.16 7.43
CA GLY A 19 -18.67 -27.98 8.65
C GLY A 19 -19.46 -27.32 9.79
N LEU A 20 -19.98 -26.11 9.59
CA LEU A 20 -20.56 -25.24 10.63
C LEU A 20 -22.06 -25.50 10.90
N LEU A 21 -22.49 -26.76 10.85
CA LEU A 21 -23.84 -27.18 11.24
C LEU A 21 -23.88 -28.05 12.51
N ASP A 22 -22.72 -28.31 13.14
CA ASP A 22 -22.66 -29.14 14.36
C ASP A 22 -22.07 -28.36 15.56
N GLY A 23 -22.96 -27.62 16.24
CA GLY A 23 -23.08 -27.65 17.70
C GLY A 23 -21.98 -27.14 18.64
N LYS A 24 -20.79 -26.70 18.20
CA LYS A 24 -19.78 -26.10 19.10
C LYS A 24 -19.07 -24.92 18.46
N LEU A 25 -19.47 -23.72 18.88
CA LEU A 25 -18.79 -22.45 18.55
C LEU A 25 -17.32 -22.51 19.01
N PRO A 26 -16.33 -22.46 18.08
CA PRO A 26 -14.95 -22.25 18.48
C PRO A 26 -14.81 -20.84 19.07
N SER A 27 -14.04 -20.72 20.15
CA SER A 27 -13.84 -19.48 20.90
C SER A 27 -13.34 -18.35 20.00
N VAL A 28 -14.23 -17.41 19.65
CA VAL A 28 -13.98 -16.20 18.85
C VAL A 28 -12.83 -15.34 19.42
N ARG A 29 -12.52 -15.47 20.72
CA ARG A 29 -11.45 -14.74 21.42
C ARG A 29 -10.01 -15.07 20.99
N ARG A 30 -9.71 -16.26 20.46
CA ARG A 30 -8.33 -16.59 20.04
C ARG A 30 -8.02 -16.17 18.61
N GLY A 31 -8.99 -16.26 17.69
CA GLY A 31 -8.79 -15.84 16.30
C GLY A 31 -8.53 -14.33 16.20
N SER A 32 -9.26 -13.52 16.97
CA SER A 32 -9.18 -12.06 16.91
C SER A 32 -7.82 -11.49 17.33
N GLN A 33 -7.06 -12.15 18.21
CA GLN A 33 -5.76 -11.65 18.67
C GLN A 33 -4.61 -11.97 17.71
N ASP A 34 -4.63 -13.17 17.10
CA ASP A 34 -3.67 -13.55 16.05
C ASP A 34 -3.89 -12.74 14.77
N ASP A 35 -5.15 -12.40 14.48
CA ASP A 35 -5.53 -11.55 13.35
C ASP A 35 -4.99 -10.12 13.52
N VAL A 36 -5.14 -9.49 14.71
CA VAL A 36 -4.58 -8.16 14.98
C VAL A 36 -3.05 -8.12 14.87
N GLN A 37 -2.35 -9.16 15.31
CA GLN A 37 -0.89 -9.23 15.13
C GLN A 37 -0.50 -9.33 13.64
N THR A 38 -1.24 -10.12 12.88
CA THR A 38 -1.06 -10.24 11.42
C THR A 38 -1.27 -8.89 10.73
N LEU A 39 -2.27 -8.13 11.16
CA LEU A 39 -2.57 -6.79 10.65
C LEU A 39 -1.46 -5.79 10.95
N ARG A 40 -0.95 -5.77 12.18
CA ARG A 40 0.19 -4.92 12.56
C ARG A 40 1.44 -5.23 11.75
N LYS A 41 1.71 -6.52 11.51
CA LYS A 41 2.83 -6.93 10.65
C LYS A 41 2.68 -6.39 9.24
N ARG A 42 1.48 -6.45 8.66
CA ARG A 42 1.20 -5.93 7.31
C ARG A 42 1.32 -4.42 7.22
N ILE A 43 0.88 -3.68 8.25
CA ILE A 43 1.10 -2.23 8.33
C ILE A 43 2.60 -1.92 8.34
N ASN A 44 3.40 -2.66 9.10
CA ASN A 44 4.84 -2.46 9.12
C ASN A 44 5.48 -2.76 7.75
N GLU A 45 5.06 -3.84 7.08
CA GLU A 45 5.51 -4.17 5.71
C GLU A 45 5.17 -3.04 4.72
N ALA A 46 3.96 -2.47 4.81
CA ALA A 46 3.51 -1.34 3.98
C ALA A 46 4.38 -0.08 4.22
N VAL A 47 4.62 0.28 5.49
CA VAL A 47 5.46 1.43 5.85
C VAL A 47 6.91 1.24 5.41
N ASP A 48 7.45 0.02 5.49
CA ASP A 48 8.80 -0.26 5.04
C ASP A 48 8.93 -0.18 3.51
N TYR A 49 7.90 -0.59 2.76
CA TYR A 49 7.86 -0.40 1.32
C TYR A 49 7.81 1.08 0.92
N GLU A 50 7.02 1.90 1.62
CA GLU A 50 6.98 3.36 1.39
C GLU A 50 8.36 3.99 1.58
N LYS A 51 9.11 3.59 2.61
CA LYS A 51 10.48 4.07 2.82
C LYS A 51 11.40 3.68 1.66
N GLN A 52 11.25 2.47 1.12
CA GLN A 52 12.04 2.03 -0.03
C GLN A 52 11.73 2.87 -1.28
N LEU A 53 10.46 3.09 -1.58
CA LEU A 53 10.04 3.98 -2.69
C LEU A 53 10.58 5.40 -2.51
N GLN A 54 10.46 5.97 -1.31
CA GLN A 54 11.00 7.30 -1.02
C GLN A 54 12.52 7.37 -1.20
N GLN A 55 13.26 6.33 -0.82
CA GLN A 55 14.70 6.26 -1.04
C GLN A 55 15.05 6.19 -2.52
N GLN A 56 14.31 5.40 -3.31
CA GLN A 56 14.51 5.30 -4.75
C GLN A 56 14.21 6.63 -5.46
N ILE A 57 13.11 7.29 -5.11
CA ILE A 57 12.77 8.63 -5.62
C ILE A 57 13.89 9.62 -5.32
N LYS A 58 14.41 9.63 -4.08
CA LYS A 58 15.54 10.49 -3.69
C LYS A 58 16.80 10.19 -4.52
N ALA A 59 17.10 8.93 -4.78
CA ALA A 59 18.24 8.53 -5.60
C ALA A 59 18.10 9.04 -7.05
N LEU A 60 16.91 8.90 -7.65
CA LEU A 60 16.67 9.43 -9.01
C LEU A 60 16.75 10.95 -9.07
N ILE A 61 16.24 11.66 -8.05
CA ILE A 61 16.34 13.12 -7.99
C ILE A 61 17.82 13.54 -7.94
N ALA A 62 18.65 12.85 -7.15
CA ALA A 62 20.08 13.12 -7.09
C ALA A 62 20.78 12.85 -8.44
N GLU A 63 20.41 11.78 -9.15
CA GLU A 63 20.93 11.51 -10.51
C GLU A 63 20.50 12.61 -11.50
N ARG A 64 19.24 13.05 -11.43
CA ARG A 64 18.72 14.14 -12.25
C ARG A 64 19.51 15.44 -12.02
N GLU A 65 19.80 15.80 -10.78
CA GLU A 65 20.60 16.99 -10.44
C GLU A 65 22.05 16.89 -10.92
N ASP A 66 22.63 15.69 -10.93
CA ASP A 66 23.96 15.47 -11.52
C ASP A 66 23.95 15.65 -13.04
N LEU A 67 22.95 15.10 -13.73
CA LEU A 67 22.77 15.28 -15.17
C LEU A 67 22.49 16.74 -15.53
N ASP A 68 21.75 17.46 -14.71
CA ASP A 68 21.46 18.89 -14.88
C ASP A 68 22.76 19.70 -14.90
N ARG A 69 23.65 19.45 -13.92
CA ARG A 69 24.97 20.08 -13.85
C ARG A 69 25.86 19.70 -15.05
N ARG A 70 25.81 18.45 -15.50
CA ARG A 70 26.56 18.00 -16.69
C ARG A 70 26.03 18.62 -17.99
N ALA A 71 24.72 18.82 -18.10
CA ALA A 71 24.10 19.53 -19.22
C ALA A 71 24.59 20.98 -19.28
N ASP A 72 24.60 21.66 -18.13
CA ASP A 72 25.09 23.04 -18.04
C ASP A 72 26.58 23.16 -18.39
N ASP A 73 27.44 22.28 -17.86
CA ASP A 73 28.87 22.23 -18.19
C ASP A 73 29.09 21.97 -19.70
N ALA A 74 28.29 21.09 -20.31
CA ALA A 74 28.33 20.85 -21.75
C ALA A 74 27.95 22.10 -22.55
N VAL A 75 26.93 22.86 -22.11
CA VAL A 75 26.55 24.14 -22.74
C VAL A 75 27.66 25.17 -22.62
N GLN A 76 28.29 25.32 -21.44
CA GLN A 76 29.42 26.24 -21.25
C GLN A 76 30.62 25.90 -22.14
N LYS A 77 30.85 24.61 -22.38
CA LYS A 77 31.90 24.11 -23.30
C LYS A 77 31.50 24.17 -24.78
N ASN A 78 30.33 24.73 -25.11
CA ASN A 78 29.75 24.75 -26.46
C ASN A 78 29.57 23.34 -27.08
N ASN A 79 29.44 22.31 -26.25
CA ASN A 79 29.20 20.93 -26.70
C ASN A 79 27.69 20.63 -26.70
N GLU A 80 27.02 21.11 -27.74
CA GLU A 80 25.55 21.00 -27.85
C GLU A 80 25.06 19.56 -27.94
N ALA A 81 25.80 18.67 -28.62
CA ALA A 81 25.43 17.27 -28.76
C ALA A 81 25.36 16.57 -27.40
N MET A 82 26.35 16.81 -26.54
CA MET A 82 26.35 16.27 -25.18
C MET A 82 25.27 16.90 -24.31
N ALA A 83 25.03 18.21 -24.44
CA ALA A 83 23.96 18.87 -23.72
C ALA A 83 22.59 18.26 -24.06
N LYS A 84 22.27 18.08 -25.34
CA LYS A 84 21.03 17.42 -25.79
C LYS A 84 20.90 16.00 -25.25
N HIS A 85 21.99 15.22 -25.25
CA HIS A 85 21.98 13.87 -24.70
C HIS A 85 21.67 13.84 -23.19
N PHE A 86 22.26 14.75 -22.41
CA PHE A 86 21.96 14.85 -20.98
C PHE A 86 20.53 15.31 -20.73
N ILE A 87 20.03 16.30 -21.47
CA ILE A 87 18.64 16.78 -21.38
C ILE A 87 17.65 15.65 -21.71
N ALA A 88 17.92 14.85 -22.75
CA ALA A 88 17.11 13.69 -23.08
C ALA A 88 17.04 12.66 -21.95
N ARG A 89 18.15 12.47 -21.21
CA ARG A 89 18.19 11.59 -20.05
C ARG A 89 17.45 12.18 -18.84
N ILE A 90 17.54 13.50 -18.63
CA ILE A 90 16.76 14.22 -17.61
C ILE A 90 15.25 14.03 -17.84
N GLN A 91 14.78 14.18 -19.08
CA GLN A 91 13.35 14.00 -19.40
C GLN A 91 12.86 12.59 -19.07
N ARG A 92 13.65 11.55 -19.38
CA ARG A 92 13.30 10.16 -19.04
C ARG A 92 13.29 9.94 -17.52
N LEU A 93 14.25 10.50 -16.79
CA LEU A 93 14.25 10.44 -15.34
C LEU A 93 13.04 11.16 -14.74
N ASP A 94 12.63 12.31 -15.30
CA ASP A 94 11.46 13.06 -14.84
C ASP A 94 10.18 12.23 -14.96
N GLN A 95 9.98 11.56 -16.09
CA GLN A 95 8.86 10.62 -16.27
C GLN A 95 8.90 9.49 -15.23
N ARG A 96 10.08 8.91 -14.98
CA ARG A 96 10.23 7.83 -14.00
C ARG A 96 9.97 8.31 -12.56
N ILE A 97 10.44 9.51 -12.21
CA ILE A 97 10.18 10.13 -10.91
C ILE A 97 8.67 10.36 -10.74
N GLU A 98 8.00 10.91 -11.75
CA GLU A 98 6.55 11.15 -11.71
C GLU A 98 5.76 9.85 -11.49
N MET A 99 6.12 8.78 -12.20
CA MET A 99 5.50 7.48 -12.06
C MET A 99 5.67 6.91 -10.65
N MET A 100 6.88 6.91 -10.10
CA MET A 100 7.13 6.42 -8.74
C MET A 100 6.48 7.31 -7.67
N GLN A 101 6.38 8.62 -7.88
CA GLN A 101 5.65 9.51 -6.98
C GLN A 101 4.14 9.22 -7.02
N ALA A 102 3.58 8.92 -8.18
CA ALA A 102 2.18 8.52 -8.30
C ALA A 102 1.92 7.19 -7.58
N GLU A 103 2.85 6.24 -7.70
CA GLU A 103 2.79 4.99 -6.96
C GLU A 103 2.84 5.22 -5.44
N LEU A 104 3.80 6.00 -4.95
CA LEU A 104 3.93 6.33 -3.53
C LEU A 104 2.62 6.91 -2.99
N ARG A 105 2.05 7.92 -3.66
CA ARG A 105 0.77 8.52 -3.26
C ARG A 105 -0.36 7.50 -3.22
N SER A 106 -0.41 6.60 -4.20
CA SER A 106 -1.44 5.55 -4.22
C SER A 106 -1.26 4.56 -3.07
N HIS A 107 -0.01 4.23 -2.71
CA HIS A 107 0.26 3.31 -1.61
C HIS A 107 -0.07 3.95 -0.25
N GLU A 108 0.30 5.22 -0.05
CA GLU A 108 -0.03 6.00 1.14
C GLU A 108 -1.55 6.04 1.40
N GLN A 109 -2.35 6.19 0.34
CA GLN A 109 -3.82 6.13 0.44
C GLN A 109 -4.30 4.76 0.95
N VAL A 110 -3.77 3.68 0.39
CA VAL A 110 -4.17 2.32 0.79
C VAL A 110 -3.69 1.98 2.20
N ALA A 111 -2.49 2.43 2.59
CA ALA A 111 -1.97 2.30 3.95
C ALA A 111 -2.83 3.06 4.95
N GLN A 112 -3.27 4.27 4.63
CA GLN A 112 -4.19 5.04 5.48
C GLN A 112 -5.54 4.32 5.64
N GLU A 113 -6.10 3.77 4.56
CA GLU A 113 -7.33 2.96 4.64
C GLU A 113 -7.17 1.72 5.53
N LEU A 114 -6.00 1.09 5.49
CA LEU A 114 -5.67 -0.07 6.33
C LEU A 114 -5.61 0.35 7.81
N ILE A 115 -4.93 1.45 8.12
CA ILE A 115 -4.83 2.00 9.48
C ILE A 115 -6.24 2.34 10.01
N ASP A 116 -7.05 3.02 9.23
CA ASP A 116 -8.43 3.36 9.61
C ASP A 116 -9.28 2.11 9.87
N SER A 117 -9.09 1.07 9.07
CA SER A 117 -9.80 -0.21 9.24
C SER A 117 -9.36 -0.93 10.51
N VAL A 118 -8.08 -0.89 10.86
CA VAL A 118 -7.56 -1.44 12.13
C VAL A 118 -8.07 -0.63 13.33
N ASN A 119 -8.08 0.70 13.26
CA ASN A 119 -8.62 1.53 14.34
C ASN A 119 -10.10 1.25 14.61
N ARG A 120 -10.90 1.00 13.55
CA ARG A 120 -12.30 0.60 13.69
C ARG A 120 -12.46 -0.78 14.34
N LEU A 121 -11.57 -1.73 14.00
CA LEU A 121 -11.55 -3.05 14.64
C LEU A 121 -11.19 -2.95 16.12
N ASP A 122 -10.16 -2.20 16.46
CA ASP A 122 -9.72 -2.01 17.85
C ASP A 122 -10.84 -1.33 18.69
N ALA A 123 -11.54 -0.34 18.13
CA ALA A 123 -12.69 0.29 18.79
C ALA A 123 -13.85 -0.71 19.02
N ALA A 124 -14.17 -1.53 18.01
CA ALA A 124 -15.21 -2.54 18.14
C ALA A 124 -14.86 -3.62 19.17
N VAL A 125 -13.58 -4.01 19.26
CA VAL A 125 -13.09 -4.96 20.27
C VAL A 125 -13.19 -4.34 21.67
N ALA A 126 -12.80 -3.07 21.83
CA ALA A 126 -12.89 -2.34 23.08
C ALA A 126 -14.34 -2.26 23.59
N ASP A 127 -15.29 -1.85 22.75
CA ASP A 127 -16.72 -1.77 23.09
C ASP A 127 -17.27 -3.11 23.59
N ASN A 128 -16.89 -4.23 22.95
CA ASN A 128 -17.32 -5.56 23.36
C ASN A 128 -16.70 -6.00 24.71
N THR A 129 -15.44 -5.63 24.97
CA THR A 129 -14.83 -5.86 26.29
C THR A 129 -15.50 -5.07 27.42
N TYR A 130 -15.93 -3.82 27.18
CA TYR A 130 -16.68 -3.04 28.17
C TYR A 130 -18.09 -3.58 28.38
N ALA A 131 -18.80 -3.96 27.31
CA ALA A 131 -20.13 -4.60 27.42
C ALA A 131 -20.08 -5.92 28.22
N SER A 132 -19.02 -6.70 28.06
CA SER A 132 -18.81 -7.96 28.79
C SER A 132 -18.37 -7.79 30.26
N GLN A 133 -17.95 -6.58 30.67
CA GLN A 133 -17.49 -6.30 32.04
C GLN A 133 -18.57 -5.66 32.93
N THR A 134 -19.71 -5.24 32.36
CA THR A 134 -20.78 -4.58 33.11
C THR A 134 -21.86 -5.55 33.63
N ASP A 135 -21.74 -6.86 33.34
CA ASP A 135 -22.65 -7.88 33.86
C ASP A 135 -22.22 -8.38 35.26
N GLU A 136 -22.53 -7.60 36.30
CA GLU A 136 -22.75 -8.15 37.64
C GLU A 136 -24.14 -8.83 37.69
N PRO A 137 -24.29 -10.01 38.34
CA PRO A 137 -25.50 -10.80 38.27
C PRO A 137 -26.57 -10.26 39.23
N GLN A 138 -27.49 -9.44 38.73
CA GLN A 138 -28.78 -9.22 39.39
C GLN A 138 -29.88 -9.98 38.66
N GLN A 139 -30.35 -11.04 39.32
CA GLN A 139 -31.53 -11.81 38.98
C GLN A 139 -32.75 -10.89 38.93
N VAL A 140 -33.43 -10.75 37.78
CA VAL A 140 -34.90 -10.74 37.72
C VAL A 140 -35.39 -11.13 36.33
N GLU A 141 -36.51 -11.84 36.34
CA GLU A 141 -37.45 -12.24 35.29
C GLU A 141 -37.50 -11.39 34.00
N GLN A 142 -37.70 -12.12 32.89
CA GLN A 142 -38.32 -11.69 31.63
C GLN A 142 -37.88 -10.31 31.10
N ASN A 143 -36.73 -10.21 30.42
CA ASN A 143 -36.21 -8.90 29.99
C ASN A 143 -35.68 -8.88 28.53
N PRO A 144 -35.99 -7.82 27.74
CA PRO A 144 -35.45 -7.57 26.39
C PRO A 144 -33.92 -7.44 26.33
N ALA A 145 -33.22 -7.47 27.47
CA ALA A 145 -31.77 -7.46 27.61
C ALA A 145 -31.06 -8.61 26.85
N LYS A 146 -31.68 -9.80 26.71
CA LYS A 146 -31.12 -10.87 25.88
C LYS A 146 -31.12 -10.50 24.39
N THR A 147 -32.12 -9.76 23.93
CA THR A 147 -32.20 -9.27 22.55
C THR A 147 -31.12 -8.21 22.29
N PHE A 148 -30.87 -7.31 23.25
CA PHE A 148 -29.83 -6.29 23.14
C PHE A 148 -28.40 -6.86 23.19
N ALA A 149 -28.14 -7.82 24.08
CA ALA A 149 -26.84 -8.50 24.14
C ALA A 149 -26.55 -9.28 22.85
N THR A 150 -27.56 -9.99 22.32
CA THR A 150 -27.44 -10.72 21.04
C THR A 150 -27.24 -9.76 19.87
N GLN A 151 -27.97 -8.64 19.81
CA GLN A 151 -27.81 -7.60 18.79
C GLN A 151 -26.44 -6.90 18.85
N ALA A 152 -25.88 -6.69 20.03
CA ALA A 152 -24.54 -6.11 20.19
C ALA A 152 -23.46 -7.07 19.65
N THR A 153 -23.55 -8.36 19.97
CA THR A 153 -22.64 -9.37 19.40
C THR A 153 -22.81 -9.55 17.90
N ASP A 154 -24.04 -9.48 17.37
CA ASP A 154 -24.30 -9.60 15.93
C ASP A 154 -23.73 -8.40 15.16
N ARG A 155 -23.90 -7.18 15.68
CA ARG A 155 -23.30 -5.96 15.10
C ARG A 155 -21.78 -6.02 15.14
N PHE A 156 -21.20 -6.48 16.25
CA PHE A 156 -19.75 -6.68 16.36
C PHE A 156 -19.25 -7.69 15.32
N GLN A 157 -19.91 -8.84 15.18
CA GLN A 157 -19.52 -9.85 14.19
C GLN A 157 -19.62 -9.32 12.76
N GLN A 158 -20.64 -8.54 12.42
CA GLN A 158 -20.78 -7.91 11.10
C GLN A 158 -19.67 -6.88 10.83
N VAL A 159 -19.37 -5.99 11.78
CA VAL A 159 -18.29 -4.99 11.64
C VAL A 159 -16.93 -5.68 11.53
N PHE A 160 -16.70 -6.71 12.35
CA PHE A 160 -15.47 -7.48 12.35
C PHE A 160 -15.27 -8.21 11.01
N HIS A 161 -16.30 -8.91 10.51
CA HIS A 161 -16.20 -9.63 9.25
C HIS A 161 -16.01 -8.70 8.05
N ASN A 162 -16.74 -7.58 8.00
CA ASN A 162 -16.59 -6.59 6.94
C ASN A 162 -15.22 -5.92 6.96
N ALA A 163 -14.69 -5.59 8.14
CA ALA A 163 -13.36 -5.02 8.27
C ALA A 163 -12.28 -6.06 7.88
N GLN A 164 -12.41 -7.32 8.29
CA GLN A 164 -11.48 -8.37 7.87
C GLN A 164 -11.47 -8.61 6.36
N GLN A 165 -12.64 -8.66 5.72
CA GLN A 165 -12.74 -8.78 4.27
C GLN A 165 -12.08 -7.57 3.58
N LYS A 166 -12.44 -6.35 4.00
CA LYS A 166 -11.87 -5.13 3.42
C LYS A 166 -10.35 -5.07 3.57
N ILE A 167 -9.83 -5.46 4.72
CA ILE A 167 -8.40 -5.48 4.96
C ILE A 167 -7.70 -6.55 4.12
N THR A 168 -8.31 -7.74 3.96
CA THR A 168 -7.75 -8.78 3.10
C THR A 168 -7.68 -8.29 1.66
N ASP A 169 -8.76 -7.70 1.15
CA ASP A 169 -8.81 -7.13 -0.20
C ASP A 169 -7.79 -6.00 -0.41
N LEU A 170 -7.64 -5.08 0.56
CA LEU A 170 -6.64 -4.00 0.50
C LEU A 170 -5.23 -4.57 0.57
N SER A 171 -5.01 -5.60 1.38
CA SER A 171 -3.71 -6.25 1.53
C SER A 171 -3.31 -7.01 0.26
N ASP A 172 -4.25 -7.67 -0.41
CA ASP A 172 -3.98 -8.35 -1.68
C ASP A 172 -3.71 -7.33 -2.78
N LYS A 173 -4.42 -6.19 -2.78
CA LYS A 173 -4.15 -5.05 -3.68
C LYS A 173 -2.78 -4.42 -3.46
N ILE A 174 -2.32 -4.30 -2.21
CA ILE A 174 -0.96 -3.80 -1.91
C ILE A 174 0.07 -4.76 -2.50
N LYS A 175 -0.07 -6.07 -2.25
CA LYS A 175 0.89 -7.07 -2.73
C LYS A 175 0.90 -7.16 -4.25
N SER A 176 -0.27 -7.21 -4.89
CA SER A 176 -0.34 -7.27 -6.35
C SER A 176 0.31 -6.03 -6.99
N ARG A 177 0.06 -4.85 -6.42
CA ARG A 177 0.71 -3.62 -6.90
C ARG A 177 2.19 -3.59 -6.61
N GLN A 178 2.65 -4.10 -5.48
CA GLN A 178 4.07 -4.21 -5.19
C GLN A 178 4.78 -5.11 -6.20
N ASP A 179 4.18 -6.24 -6.58
CA ASP A 179 4.73 -7.15 -7.58
C ASP A 179 4.70 -6.55 -8.99
N GLU A 180 3.61 -5.86 -9.35
CA GLU A 180 3.48 -5.09 -10.61
C GLU A 180 4.48 -3.94 -10.69
N SER A 181 4.62 -3.16 -9.63
CA SER A 181 5.56 -2.04 -9.57
C SER A 181 6.99 -2.49 -9.60
N ARG A 182 7.31 -3.63 -8.98
CA ARG A 182 8.63 -4.23 -9.06
C ARG A 182 8.96 -4.66 -10.49
N THR A 183 8.00 -5.19 -11.23
CA THR A 183 8.15 -5.51 -12.66
C THR A 183 8.27 -4.23 -13.51
N ILE A 184 7.45 -3.21 -13.25
CA ILE A 184 7.53 -1.91 -13.95
C ILE A 184 8.88 -1.21 -13.69
N LEU A 185 9.45 -1.32 -12.49
CA LEU A 185 10.77 -0.76 -12.19
C LEU A 185 11.93 -1.51 -12.86
N GLU A 186 11.80 -2.82 -13.08
CA GLU A 186 12.75 -3.66 -13.82
C GLU A 186 12.65 -3.39 -15.33
N ASP A 187 11.43 -3.20 -15.85
CA ASP A 187 11.16 -2.92 -17.26
C ASP A 187 11.19 -1.41 -17.61
N ALA A 188 11.43 -0.53 -16.63
CA ALA A 188 11.49 0.93 -16.85
C ALA A 188 12.64 1.36 -17.77
N ASP A 189 13.65 0.50 -17.97
CA ASP A 189 14.70 0.72 -18.97
C ASP A 189 14.20 0.49 -20.42
N ASP A 190 13.00 -0.07 -20.59
CA ASP A 190 12.37 -0.43 -21.88
C ASP A 190 11.10 0.39 -22.20
N LEU A 191 10.83 1.46 -21.42
CA LEU A 191 9.79 2.44 -21.74
C LEU A 191 10.03 3.06 -23.13
N PRO A 192 8.97 3.36 -23.90
CA PRO A 192 9.12 3.93 -25.23
C PRO A 192 10.01 5.19 -25.17
N ASN A 193 11.10 5.15 -25.93
CA ASN A 193 12.14 6.18 -26.04
C ASN A 193 11.65 7.49 -26.67
N GLU A 194 10.37 7.84 -26.54
CA GLU A 194 9.79 9.05 -27.09
C GLU A 194 10.17 10.26 -26.22
N VAL A 195 11.44 10.64 -26.35
CA VAL A 195 11.95 11.90 -25.84
C VAL A 195 11.41 13.00 -26.76
N ASP A 196 10.77 14.01 -26.16
CA ASP A 196 10.19 15.11 -26.91
C ASP A 196 11.30 16.06 -27.37
N GLN A 197 11.66 15.95 -28.64
CA GLN A 197 12.75 16.73 -29.24
C GLN A 197 12.52 18.24 -29.14
N ALA A 198 11.27 18.71 -29.21
CA ALA A 198 10.95 20.12 -29.06
C ALA A 198 11.27 20.60 -27.64
N LYS A 199 10.90 19.82 -26.63
CA LYS A 199 11.26 20.13 -25.22
C LYS A 199 12.77 20.09 -24.97
N ILE A 200 13.52 19.21 -25.65
CA ILE A 200 15.00 19.20 -25.53
C ILE A 200 15.57 20.52 -26.04
N ASP A 201 15.11 20.96 -27.21
CA ASP A 201 15.61 22.19 -27.84
C ASP A 201 15.20 23.44 -27.06
N ASP A 202 13.98 23.47 -26.50
CA ASP A 202 13.52 24.53 -25.60
C ASP A 202 14.35 24.59 -24.31
N ASP A 203 14.64 23.46 -23.66
CA ASP A 203 15.47 23.42 -22.45
C ASP A 203 16.92 23.84 -22.77
N LEU A 204 17.46 23.41 -23.90
CA LEU A 204 18.79 23.83 -24.36
C LEU A 204 18.84 25.35 -24.57
N ALA A 205 17.83 25.95 -25.19
CA ALA A 205 17.73 27.38 -25.37
C ALA A 205 17.60 28.12 -24.03
N ALA A 206 16.78 27.60 -23.10
CA ALA A 206 16.63 28.16 -21.76
C ALA A 206 17.96 28.16 -20.99
N ARG A 207 18.71 27.05 -21.04
CA ARG A 207 20.04 26.93 -20.41
C ARG A 207 21.05 27.89 -21.00
N ARG A 208 21.10 28.03 -22.33
CA ARG A 208 21.96 29.04 -23.00
C ARG A 208 21.66 30.45 -22.53
N ASN A 209 20.38 30.79 -22.42
CA ASN A 209 19.97 32.12 -21.95
C ASN A 209 20.30 32.33 -20.47
N ARG A 210 20.22 31.28 -19.64
CA ARG A 210 20.59 31.31 -18.23
C ARG A 210 22.10 31.48 -18.02
N LEU A 211 22.90 30.78 -18.80
CA LEU A 211 24.36 30.72 -18.65
C LEU A 211 25.11 31.85 -19.38
N SER A 212 24.45 32.57 -20.29
CA SER A 212 25.02 33.72 -20.99
C SER A 212 24.76 35.07 -20.29
N ARG A 213 23.95 35.07 -19.22
CA ARG A 213 23.72 36.22 -18.33
C ARG A 213 24.68 36.19 -17.15
#